data_AF-A0AAC8ZZ46-F1
#
_entry.id   AF-A0AAC8ZZ46-F1
#
_cell.length_a   1.000
_cell.length_b   1.000
_cell.length_c   1.000
_cell.angle_alpha   90.00
_cell.angle_beta   90.00
_cell.angle_gamma   90.00
#
_symmetry.space_group_name_H-M   'P 1'
#
loop_
_entity.id
_entity.type
_entity.pdbx_description
1 polymer ?
#
loop_
_entity_poly.entity_id
_entity_poly.type
_entity_poly.pdbx_seq_one_letter_code
_entity_poly.pdbx_strand_id
1 'polypeptide(L)'
;MKKKALAKQFFHDFIPYIWYGLIVSVVYILFGLLSVDGQPPIEYQFKENFFVSPYIITIVTMIGISFNYRRFKLAMQSGVSRKTFWKAKMFFIAKATLIVNVVNVIISFINMKIGPSETYLYYQAYGKAFSNVFVQSISMFITDYVVLLFIFVAMNTFGTMTSLMNKIGKSIFYSIGVVCYMFVTNLLTQYSSQRLISRFYAHINGDAIFNFIFSIDSKVPRPYALIGFMVILTIIAALFNLLFTKLEQVKR
;
A
#
# COMPACT_ATOMS: atom_id res chain seq x y z
N MET A 1 22.00 -5.01 23.30
CA MET A 1 21.40 -3.66 23.45
C MET A 1 21.01 -2.97 22.14
N LYS A 2 21.89 -2.82 21.13
CA LYS A 2 21.65 -1.97 19.94
C LYS A 2 20.39 -2.29 19.09
N LYS A 3 20.02 -3.57 18.92
CA LYS A 3 18.80 -3.96 18.14
C LYS A 3 17.48 -3.60 18.82
N LYS A 4 17.40 -3.73 20.16
CA LYS A 4 16.19 -3.39 20.94
C LYS A 4 15.94 -1.87 20.91
N ALA A 5 17.00 -1.06 20.96
CA ALA A 5 16.92 0.40 20.85
C ALA A 5 16.39 0.84 19.48
N LEU A 6 16.90 0.25 18.39
CA LEU A 6 16.40 0.47 17.03
C LEU A 6 14.92 0.11 16.91
N ALA A 7 14.51 -1.06 17.40
CA ALA A 7 13.11 -1.47 17.38
C ALA A 7 12.20 -0.52 18.18
N LYS A 8 12.63 -0.08 19.36
CA LYS A 8 11.89 0.89 20.19
C LYS A 8 11.74 2.24 19.50
N GLN A 9 12.79 2.72 18.84
CA GLN A 9 12.76 3.95 18.04
C GLN A 9 11.81 3.82 16.85
N PHE A 10 11.84 2.69 16.14
CA PHE A 10 10.92 2.41 15.05
C PHE A 10 9.45 2.44 15.49
N PHE A 11 9.12 1.80 16.62
CA PHE A 11 7.75 1.84 17.16
C PHE A 11 7.32 3.23 17.63
N HIS A 12 8.21 3.93 18.36
CA HIS A 12 7.92 5.29 18.86
C HIS A 12 7.66 6.27 17.72
N ASP A 13 8.43 6.20 16.64
CA ASP A 13 8.25 7.07 15.49
C ASP A 13 7.04 6.65 14.62
N PHE A 14 6.55 5.42 14.76
CA PHE A 14 5.50 4.85 13.91
C PHE A 14 4.09 5.22 14.33
N ILE A 15 3.80 5.09 15.62
CA ILE A 15 2.49 5.35 16.21
C ILE A 15 1.97 6.76 15.83
N PRO A 16 2.80 7.83 15.85
CA PRO A 16 2.39 9.15 15.38
C PRO A 16 1.90 9.19 13.93
N TYR A 17 2.43 8.37 13.01
CA TYR A 17 1.96 8.35 11.63
C TYR A 17 0.60 7.67 11.46
N ILE A 18 0.29 6.66 12.29
CA ILE A 18 -1.07 6.09 12.34
C ILE A 18 -2.04 7.15 12.86
N TRP A 19 -1.68 7.85 13.94
CA TRP A 19 -2.49 8.95 14.47
C TRP A 19 -2.68 10.08 13.46
N TYR A 20 -1.61 10.47 12.77
CA TYR A 20 -1.69 11.46 11.72
C TYR A 20 -2.59 10.97 10.57
N GLY A 21 -2.51 9.70 10.17
CA GLY A 21 -3.42 9.09 9.21
C GLY A 21 -4.88 9.16 9.64
N LEU A 22 -5.18 8.84 10.90
CA LEU A 22 -6.51 8.96 11.48
C LEU A 22 -7.01 10.42 11.46
N ILE A 23 -6.17 11.37 11.87
CA ILE A 23 -6.52 12.80 11.87
C ILE A 23 -6.80 13.27 10.45
N VAL A 24 -5.94 12.93 9.48
CA VAL A 24 -6.15 13.30 8.06
C VAL A 24 -7.43 12.67 7.52
N SER A 25 -7.76 11.43 7.88
CA SER A 25 -9.03 10.80 7.51
C SER A 25 -10.23 11.54 8.10
N VAL A 26 -10.18 11.92 9.38
CA VAL A 26 -11.26 12.70 10.03
C VAL A 26 -11.42 14.06 9.35
N VAL A 27 -10.31 14.76 9.10
CA VAL A 27 -10.32 16.05 8.40
C VAL A 27 -10.90 15.92 7.00
N TYR A 28 -10.51 14.88 6.25
CA TYR A 28 -11.06 14.60 4.92
C TYR A 28 -12.58 14.39 4.96
N ILE A 29 -13.08 13.60 5.93
CA ILE A 29 -14.51 13.40 6.12
C ILE A 29 -15.20 14.72 6.43
N LEU A 30 -14.66 15.53 7.36
CA LEU A 30 -15.24 16.83 7.70
C LEU A 30 -15.30 17.78 6.51
N PHE A 31 -14.24 17.86 5.69
CA PHE A 31 -14.26 18.65 4.47
C PHE A 31 -15.26 18.12 3.43
N GLY A 32 -15.36 16.80 3.29
CA GLY A 32 -16.35 16.17 2.41
C GLY A 32 -17.80 16.38 2.85
N LEU A 33 -18.04 16.71 4.13
CA LEU A 33 -19.36 17.10 4.65
C LEU A 33 -19.64 18.60 4.52
N LEU A 34 -18.61 19.43 4.33
CA LEU A 34 -18.73 20.88 4.20
C LEU A 34 -18.95 21.33 2.75
N SER A 35 -18.83 20.43 1.76
CA SER A 35 -19.14 20.75 0.36
C SER A 35 -20.65 20.86 0.15
N VAL A 36 -21.16 22.08 0.01
CA VAL A 36 -22.60 22.37 -0.17
C VAL A 36 -22.85 23.06 -1.51
N ASP A 37 -23.48 22.33 -2.44
CA ASP A 37 -24.75 22.67 -3.10
C ASP A 37 -25.17 21.52 -4.04
N GLY A 38 -26.44 21.07 -3.98
CA GLY A 38 -27.02 20.06 -4.88
C GLY A 38 -26.60 18.58 -4.66
N GLN A 39 -25.92 18.27 -3.56
CA GLN A 39 -25.35 16.95 -3.25
C GLN A 39 -26.34 16.04 -2.47
N PRO A 40 -26.15 14.70 -2.51
CA PRO A 40 -26.98 13.72 -1.78
C PRO A 40 -27.03 13.97 -0.27
N PRO A 41 -27.96 13.34 0.48
CA PRO A 41 -28.11 13.55 1.93
C PRO A 41 -26.78 13.39 2.70
N ILE A 42 -26.63 14.14 3.80
CA ILE A 42 -25.43 14.12 4.67
C ILE A 42 -25.02 12.69 5.05
N GLU A 43 -26.00 11.81 5.30
CA GLU A 43 -25.74 10.41 5.62
C GLU A 43 -25.02 9.67 4.48
N TYR A 44 -25.41 9.92 3.23
CA TYR A 44 -24.76 9.32 2.06
C TYR A 44 -23.33 9.85 1.87
N GLN A 45 -23.14 11.17 2.00
CA GLN A 45 -21.81 11.80 1.92
C GLN A 45 -20.88 11.31 3.03
N PHE A 46 -21.40 11.14 4.25
CA PHE A 46 -20.63 10.55 5.35
C PHE A 46 -20.19 9.12 5.01
N LYS A 47 -21.10 8.29 4.49
CA LYS A 47 -20.79 6.91 4.10
C LYS A 47 -19.72 6.83 3.02
N GLU A 48 -19.84 7.64 1.97
CA GLU A 48 -18.89 7.66 0.85
C GLU A 48 -17.50 8.13 1.28
N ASN A 49 -17.42 9.18 2.11
CA ASN A 49 -16.15 9.68 2.61
C ASN A 49 -15.52 8.76 3.67
N PHE A 50 -16.33 8.15 4.53
CA PHE A 50 -15.86 7.21 5.55
C PHE A 50 -15.30 5.92 4.92
N PHE A 51 -15.83 5.51 3.77
CA PHE A 51 -15.29 4.40 2.97
C PHE A 51 -13.83 4.63 2.55
N VAL A 52 -13.43 5.88 2.27
CA VAL A 52 -12.06 6.21 1.83
C VAL A 52 -11.05 6.21 2.99
N SER A 53 -11.53 6.28 4.24
CA SER A 53 -10.68 6.45 5.43
C SER A 53 -9.59 5.38 5.64
N PRO A 54 -9.80 4.06 5.38
CA PRO A 54 -8.72 3.06 5.49
C PRO A 54 -7.59 3.31 4.50
N TYR A 55 -7.93 3.77 3.29
CA TYR A 55 -6.94 4.06 2.24
C TYR A 55 -6.10 5.29 2.60
N ILE A 56 -6.70 6.33 3.17
CA ILE A 56 -5.98 7.51 3.66
C ILE A 56 -5.00 7.13 4.77
N ILE A 57 -5.45 6.36 5.77
CA ILE A 57 -4.58 5.87 6.85
C ILE A 57 -3.41 5.08 6.26
N THR A 58 -3.70 4.20 5.30
CA THR A 58 -2.69 3.39 4.61
C THR A 58 -1.66 4.25 3.90
N ILE A 59 -2.08 5.25 3.10
CA ILE A 59 -1.20 6.14 2.34
C ILE A 59 -0.33 6.98 3.27
N VAL A 60 -0.92 7.62 4.28
CA VAL A 60 -0.20 8.46 5.23
C VAL A 60 0.85 7.65 5.99
N THR A 61 0.46 6.46 6.44
CA THR A 61 1.37 5.56 7.16
C THR A 61 2.49 5.05 6.26
N MET A 62 2.17 4.69 5.01
CA MET A 62 3.13 4.27 4.00
C MET A 62 4.18 5.36 3.71
N ILE A 63 3.76 6.62 3.57
CA ILE A 63 4.66 7.76 3.38
C ILE A 63 5.61 7.91 4.58
N GLY A 64 5.08 7.85 5.81
CA GLY A 64 5.87 7.93 7.04
C GLY A 64 6.93 6.83 7.17
N ILE A 65 6.61 5.61 6.72
CA ILE A 65 7.55 4.47 6.69
C ILE A 65 8.62 4.64 5.61
N SER A 66 8.34 5.38 4.53
CA SER A 66 9.23 5.48 3.36
C SER A 66 10.42 6.41 3.56
N PHE A 67 10.30 7.43 4.42
CA PHE A 67 11.38 8.38 4.73
C PHE A 67 12.41 7.82 5.74
N ASN A 68 13.35 6.99 5.26
CA ASN A 68 14.31 6.28 6.13
C ASN A 68 15.71 6.89 6.26
N TYR A 69 16.02 8.00 5.59
CA TYR A 69 17.39 8.53 5.56
C TYR A 69 17.95 8.85 6.95
N ARG A 70 17.17 9.53 7.81
CA ARG A 70 17.59 9.87 9.17
C ARG A 70 17.88 8.63 10.01
N ARG A 71 17.03 7.60 9.89
CA ARG A 71 17.18 6.32 10.61
C ARG A 71 18.39 5.52 10.11
N PHE A 72 18.63 5.52 8.80
CA PHE A 72 19.83 4.91 8.23
C PHE A 72 21.10 5.61 8.71
N LYS A 73 21.15 6.94 8.68
CA LYS A 73 22.30 7.73 9.15
C LYS A 73 22.63 7.44 10.62
N LEU A 74 21.62 7.46 11.48
CA LEU A 74 21.78 7.13 12.91
C LEU A 74 22.28 5.69 13.13
N ALA A 75 21.76 4.73 12.35
CA ALA A 75 22.19 3.34 12.45
C ALA A 75 23.66 3.16 12.04
N MET A 76 24.09 3.80 10.95
CA MET A 76 25.49 3.75 10.50
C MET A 76 26.42 4.43 11.51
N GLN A 77 26.04 5.61 12.03
CA GLN A 77 26.80 6.31 13.09
C GLN A 77 26.93 5.48 14.38
N SER A 78 25.94 4.63 14.67
CA SER A 78 25.95 3.73 15.83
C SER A 78 26.75 2.41 15.59
N GLY A 79 27.38 2.27 14.42
CA GLY A 79 28.16 1.08 14.01
C GLY A 79 27.29 -0.14 13.68
N VAL A 80 26.02 0.05 13.30
CA VAL A 80 25.14 -1.06 12.89
C VAL A 80 25.41 -1.41 11.43
N SER A 81 25.62 -2.69 11.12
CA SER A 81 25.84 -3.11 9.73
C SER A 81 24.60 -2.92 8.86
N ARG A 82 24.80 -2.58 7.57
CA ARG A 82 23.71 -2.35 6.58
C ARG A 82 22.73 -3.53 6.49
N LYS A 83 23.25 -4.78 6.55
CA LYS A 83 22.43 -6.00 6.57
C LYS A 83 21.55 -6.10 7.83
N THR A 84 22.08 -5.71 8.99
CA THR A 84 21.32 -5.70 10.25
C THR A 84 20.25 -4.63 10.25
N PHE A 85 20.57 -3.44 9.73
CA PHE A 85 19.60 -2.37 9.54
C PHE A 85 18.46 -2.79 8.59
N TRP A 86 18.78 -3.38 7.44
CA TRP A 86 17.77 -3.86 6.49
C TRP A 86 16.85 -4.91 7.11
N LYS A 87 17.39 -5.90 7.85
CA LYS A 87 16.56 -6.90 8.55
C LYS A 87 15.63 -6.26 9.57
N ALA A 88 16.13 -5.32 10.37
CA ALA A 88 15.31 -4.60 11.35
C ALA A 88 14.22 -3.77 10.67
N LYS A 89 14.55 -3.12 9.55
CA LYS A 89 13.61 -2.34 8.73
C LYS A 89 12.50 -3.21 8.14
N MET A 90 12.84 -4.35 7.52
CA MET A 90 11.84 -5.28 6.96
C MET A 90 10.92 -5.85 8.05
N PHE A 91 11.48 -6.22 9.20
CA PHE A 91 10.69 -6.70 10.33
C PHE A 91 9.75 -5.62 10.88
N PHE A 92 10.22 -4.38 10.95
CA PHE A 92 9.38 -3.25 11.31
C PHE A 92 8.26 -3.01 10.30
N ILE A 93 8.57 -3.02 8.99
CA ILE A 93 7.57 -2.89 7.93
C ILE A 93 6.49 -3.97 8.08
N ALA A 94 6.86 -5.24 8.22
CA ALA A 94 5.90 -6.32 8.41
C ALA A 94 4.96 -6.10 9.61
N LYS A 95 5.51 -5.64 10.74
CA LYS A 95 4.71 -5.31 11.93
C LYS A 95 3.81 -4.09 11.73
N ALA A 96 4.35 -3.05 11.10
CA ALA A 96 3.60 -1.84 10.79
C ALA A 96 2.42 -2.14 9.86
N THR A 97 2.66 -2.90 8.80
CA THR A 97 1.65 -3.44 7.88
C THR A 97 0.59 -4.23 8.64
N LEU A 98 0.98 -5.09 9.59
CA LEU A 98 0.03 -5.87 10.37
C LEU A 98 -0.89 -4.97 11.21
N ILE A 99 -0.33 -3.97 11.88
CA ILE A 99 -1.12 -3.02 12.68
C ILE A 99 -2.07 -2.22 11.80
N VAL A 100 -1.59 -1.70 10.66
CA VAL A 100 -2.44 -0.99 9.70
C VAL A 100 -3.54 -1.90 9.16
N ASN A 101 -3.23 -3.16 8.87
CA ASN A 101 -4.23 -4.13 8.43
C ASN A 101 -5.31 -4.37 9.48
N VAL A 102 -4.93 -4.50 10.76
CA VAL A 102 -5.90 -4.63 11.87
C VAL A 102 -6.81 -3.39 11.93
N VAL A 103 -6.24 -2.18 11.87
CA VAL A 103 -7.01 -0.93 11.88
C VAL A 103 -7.95 -0.87 10.66
N ASN A 104 -7.45 -1.17 9.47
CA ASN A 104 -8.25 -1.17 8.24
C ASN A 104 -9.39 -2.17 8.33
N VAL A 105 -9.13 -3.40 8.78
CA VAL A 105 -10.17 -4.43 8.91
C VAL A 105 -11.24 -4.03 9.92
N ILE A 106 -10.87 -3.42 11.05
CA ILE A 106 -11.85 -2.89 12.02
C ILE A 106 -12.72 -1.81 11.37
N ILE A 107 -12.12 -0.85 10.67
CA ILE A 107 -12.87 0.22 9.98
C ILE A 107 -13.75 -0.37 8.85
N SER A 108 -13.25 -1.35 8.12
CA SER A 108 -14.01 -2.06 7.08
C SER A 108 -15.22 -2.79 7.64
N PHE A 109 -15.11 -3.42 8.82
CA PHE A 109 -16.28 -4.02 9.47
C PHE A 109 -17.31 -2.97 9.90
N ILE A 110 -16.87 -1.79 10.34
CA ILE A 110 -17.76 -0.66 10.62
C ILE A 110 -18.43 -0.20 9.32
N ASN A 111 -17.67 -0.06 8.22
CA ASN A 111 -18.19 0.28 6.89
C ASN A 111 -19.27 -0.70 6.43
N MET A 112 -19.04 -2.01 6.59
CA MET A 112 -20.00 -3.06 6.22
C MET A 112 -21.28 -3.05 7.06
N LYS A 113 -21.28 -2.46 8.26
CA LYS A 113 -22.47 -2.28 9.08
C LYS A 113 -23.29 -1.06 8.68
N ILE A 114 -22.64 -0.05 8.10
CA ILE A 114 -23.24 1.25 7.78
C ILE A 114 -23.68 1.31 6.29
N GLY A 115 -23.02 0.57 5.41
CA GLY A 115 -23.32 0.48 3.98
C GLY A 115 -23.34 -0.95 3.44
N PRO A 116 -23.61 -1.16 2.13
CA PRO A 116 -23.63 -2.48 1.54
C PRO A 116 -22.23 -3.15 1.61
N SER A 117 -22.21 -4.44 1.93
CA SER A 117 -20.99 -5.25 2.06
C SER A 117 -20.15 -5.32 0.77
N GLU A 118 -20.79 -5.06 -0.37
CA GLU A 118 -20.16 -5.01 -1.69
C GLU A 118 -19.22 -3.82 -1.87
N THR A 119 -19.16 -2.88 -0.95
CA THR A 119 -18.20 -1.77 -1.04
C THR A 119 -16.76 -2.24 -0.82
N TYR A 120 -16.54 -3.38 -0.13
CA TYR A 120 -15.19 -3.88 0.11
C TYR A 120 -14.64 -4.67 -1.07
N LEU A 121 -13.49 -4.24 -1.62
CA LEU A 121 -12.86 -4.85 -2.81
C LEU A 121 -12.68 -6.37 -2.69
N TYR A 122 -12.31 -6.86 -1.51
CA TYR A 122 -12.18 -8.30 -1.29
C TYR A 122 -13.54 -9.04 -1.40
N TYR A 123 -14.62 -8.48 -0.89
CA TYR A 123 -15.95 -9.09 -1.00
C TYR A 123 -16.50 -9.01 -2.43
N GLN A 124 -16.17 -7.97 -3.19
CA GLN A 124 -16.48 -7.91 -4.63
C GLN A 124 -15.80 -9.05 -5.40
N ALA A 125 -14.50 -9.25 -5.17
CA ALA A 125 -13.71 -10.22 -5.91
C ALA A 125 -13.87 -11.67 -5.41
N TYR A 126 -14.03 -11.86 -4.09
CA TYR A 126 -13.92 -13.16 -3.43
C TYR A 126 -15.06 -13.45 -2.46
N GLY A 127 -16.16 -12.68 -2.46
CA GLY A 127 -17.24 -12.81 -1.47
C GLY A 127 -17.92 -14.19 -1.40
N LYS A 128 -17.78 -15.01 -2.45
CA LYS A 128 -18.28 -16.38 -2.53
C LYS A 128 -17.20 -17.46 -2.34
N ALA A 129 -15.96 -17.07 -2.05
CA ALA A 129 -14.81 -17.98 -1.96
C ALA A 129 -14.99 -19.07 -0.90
N PHE A 130 -15.60 -18.72 0.23
CA PHE A 130 -15.85 -19.62 1.35
C PHE A 130 -17.31 -19.49 1.84
N SER A 131 -17.96 -20.62 2.09
CA SER A 131 -19.30 -20.67 2.67
C SER A 131 -19.32 -20.29 4.16
N ASN A 132 -18.20 -20.48 4.85
CA ASN A 132 -18.04 -20.18 6.26
C ASN A 132 -17.51 -18.74 6.45
N VAL A 133 -18.30 -17.89 7.12
CA VAL A 133 -17.99 -16.48 7.38
C VAL A 133 -16.67 -16.30 8.16
N PHE A 134 -16.35 -17.21 9.08
CA PHE A 134 -15.10 -17.16 9.84
C PHE A 134 -13.89 -17.41 8.93
N VAL A 135 -13.96 -18.42 8.05
CA VAL A 135 -12.91 -18.71 7.07
C VAL A 135 -12.77 -17.59 6.04
N GLN A 136 -13.90 -17.02 5.60
CA GLN A 136 -13.93 -15.85 4.71
C GLN A 136 -13.21 -14.65 5.35
N SER A 137 -13.46 -14.38 6.63
CA SER A 137 -12.83 -13.27 7.37
C SER A 137 -11.32 -13.47 7.55
N ILE A 138 -10.88 -14.70 7.84
CA ILE A 138 -9.45 -15.04 7.90
C ILE A 138 -8.80 -14.85 6.53
N SER A 139 -9.44 -15.32 5.47
CA SER A 139 -8.90 -15.20 4.12
C SER A 139 -8.83 -13.73 3.67
N MET A 140 -9.83 -12.92 4.00
CA MET A 140 -9.81 -11.47 3.82
C MET A 140 -8.59 -10.85 4.51
N PHE A 141 -8.43 -11.11 5.81
CA PHE A 141 -7.34 -10.57 6.62
C PHE A 141 -5.95 -10.93 6.05
N ILE A 142 -5.75 -12.18 5.63
CA ILE A 142 -4.49 -12.66 5.04
C ILE A 142 -4.24 -11.98 3.70
N THR A 143 -5.26 -11.90 2.84
CA THR A 143 -5.14 -11.31 1.50
C THR A 143 -4.76 -9.85 1.60
N ASP A 144 -5.48 -9.09 2.43
CA ASP A 144 -5.23 -7.66 2.65
C ASP A 144 -3.86 -7.43 3.23
N TYR A 145 -3.46 -8.22 4.24
CA TYR A 145 -2.13 -8.11 4.85
C TYR A 145 -1.01 -8.32 3.82
N VAL A 146 -1.11 -9.34 2.97
CA VAL A 146 -0.08 -9.66 1.97
C VAL A 146 0.00 -8.57 0.90
N VAL A 147 -1.14 -8.05 0.44
CA VAL A 147 -1.20 -6.94 -0.53
C VAL A 147 -0.61 -5.67 0.09
N LEU A 148 -1.01 -5.30 1.32
CA LEU A 148 -0.45 -4.16 2.04
C LEU A 148 1.05 -4.32 2.28
N LEU A 149 1.52 -5.54 2.58
CA LEU A 149 2.93 -5.81 2.82
C LEU A 149 3.75 -5.54 1.55
N PHE A 150 3.27 -6.03 0.41
CA PHE A 150 3.87 -5.75 -0.89
C PHE A 150 3.96 -4.24 -1.12
N ILE A 151 2.85 -3.51 -0.98
CA ILE A 151 2.78 -2.06 -1.20
C ILE A 151 3.80 -1.33 -0.30
N PHE A 152 3.85 -1.67 0.99
CA PHE A 152 4.75 -1.03 1.94
C PHE A 152 6.23 -1.32 1.62
N VAL A 153 6.56 -2.56 1.24
CA VAL A 153 7.92 -2.92 0.85
C VAL A 153 8.30 -2.23 -0.45
N ALA A 154 7.42 -2.21 -1.45
CA ALA A 154 7.64 -1.53 -2.73
C ALA A 154 7.89 -0.04 -2.52
N MET A 155 7.02 0.65 -1.77
CA MET A 155 7.19 2.09 -1.50
C MET A 155 8.45 2.36 -0.66
N ASN A 156 8.80 1.47 0.27
CA ASN A 156 10.08 1.57 0.97
C ASN A 156 11.29 1.42 0.04
N THR A 157 11.19 0.55 -0.96
CA THR A 157 12.22 0.36 -1.99
C THR A 157 12.37 1.61 -2.83
N PHE A 158 11.26 2.22 -3.27
CA PHE A 158 11.26 3.52 -3.94
C PHE A 158 11.87 4.63 -3.05
N GLY A 159 11.48 4.70 -1.76
CA GLY A 159 12.06 5.64 -0.80
C GLY A 159 13.57 5.42 -0.57
N THR A 160 14.03 4.18 -0.60
CA THR A 160 15.46 3.84 -0.49
C THR A 160 16.21 4.22 -1.76
N MET A 161 15.66 3.93 -2.94
CA MET A 161 16.23 4.32 -4.24
C MET A 161 16.33 5.84 -4.37
N THR A 162 15.25 6.57 -4.11
CA THR A 162 15.26 8.05 -4.14
C THR A 162 16.27 8.62 -3.15
N SER A 163 16.50 7.97 -2.00
CA SER A 163 17.50 8.43 -1.04
C SER A 163 18.94 8.42 -1.57
N LEU A 164 19.25 7.57 -2.56
CA LEU A 164 20.54 7.51 -3.26
C LEU A 164 20.74 8.69 -4.23
N MET A 165 19.67 9.38 -4.62
CA MET A 165 19.73 10.47 -5.58
C MET A 165 20.07 11.81 -4.91
N ASN A 166 20.80 12.68 -5.63
CA ASN A 166 21.00 14.08 -5.24
C ASN A 166 19.68 14.88 -5.33
N LYS A 167 19.68 16.15 -4.86
CA LYS A 167 18.46 16.98 -4.85
C LYS A 167 17.82 17.10 -6.24
N ILE A 168 18.65 17.29 -7.27
CA ILE A 168 18.23 17.41 -8.67
C ILE A 168 17.62 16.09 -9.17
N GLY A 169 18.30 14.96 -8.93
CA GLY A 169 17.82 13.64 -9.31
C GLY A 169 16.50 13.25 -8.65
N LYS A 170 16.27 13.65 -7.39
CA LYS A 170 14.96 13.48 -6.73
C LYS A 170 13.86 14.28 -7.41
N SER A 171 14.15 15.55 -7.71
CA SER A 171 13.19 16.43 -8.40
C SER A 171 12.82 15.86 -9.76
N ILE A 172 13.81 15.41 -10.53
CA ILE A 172 13.60 14.77 -11.84
C ILE A 172 12.78 13.48 -11.67
N PHE A 173 13.15 12.61 -10.73
CA PHE A 173 12.46 11.35 -10.50
C PHE A 173 10.98 11.54 -10.12
N TYR A 174 10.67 12.45 -9.20
CA TYR A 174 9.28 12.74 -8.83
C TYR A 174 8.52 13.43 -9.97
N SER A 175 9.17 14.32 -10.73
CA SER A 175 8.54 14.97 -11.89
C SER A 175 8.21 13.98 -13.00
N ILE A 176 9.14 13.06 -13.31
CA ILE A 176 8.88 11.94 -14.24
C ILE A 176 7.74 11.08 -13.70
N GLY A 177 7.71 10.79 -12.39
CA GLY A 177 6.61 10.05 -11.76
C GLY A 177 5.25 10.72 -11.98
N VAL A 178 5.16 12.03 -11.79
CA VAL A 178 3.91 12.80 -12.02
C VAL A 178 3.54 12.81 -13.50
N VAL A 179 4.50 13.04 -14.40
CA VAL A 179 4.26 13.02 -15.85
C VAL A 179 3.81 11.64 -16.31
N CYS A 180 4.46 10.57 -15.85
CA CYS A 180 4.05 9.19 -16.12
C CYS A 180 2.67 8.89 -15.56
N TYR A 181 2.35 9.35 -14.35
CA TYR A 181 1.01 9.20 -13.79
C TYR A 181 -0.03 9.87 -14.70
N MET A 182 0.13 11.17 -15.00
CA MET A 182 -0.78 11.92 -15.88
C MET A 182 -0.88 11.30 -17.27
N PHE A 183 0.23 10.80 -17.82
CA PHE A 183 0.26 10.12 -19.11
C PHE A 183 -0.51 8.80 -19.07
N VAL A 184 -0.30 7.96 -18.05
CA VAL A 184 -1.04 6.71 -17.86
C VAL A 184 -2.52 6.96 -17.63
N THR A 185 -2.90 7.97 -16.83
CA THR A 185 -4.31 8.32 -16.62
C THR A 185 -4.97 8.75 -17.93
N ASN A 186 -4.29 9.60 -18.71
CA ASN A 186 -4.78 10.03 -20.03
C ASN A 186 -4.87 8.87 -21.03
N LEU A 187 -3.90 7.94 -21.03
CA LEU A 187 -3.92 6.71 -21.82
C LEU A 187 -5.13 5.84 -21.47
N LEU A 188 -5.45 5.72 -20.19
CA LEU A 188 -6.59 4.94 -19.71
C LEU A 188 -7.94 5.60 -20.06
N THR A 189 -7.98 6.93 -20.25
CA THR A 189 -9.22 7.65 -20.61
C THR A 189 -9.45 7.79 -22.12
N GLN A 190 -8.44 7.63 -22.96
CA GLN A 190 -8.57 7.75 -24.42
C GLN A 190 -8.78 6.38 -25.11
N TYR A 191 -9.85 6.27 -25.90
CA TYR A 191 -10.26 5.03 -26.61
C TYR A 191 -9.19 4.46 -27.57
N SER A 192 -8.35 5.30 -28.18
CA SER A 192 -7.31 4.89 -29.13
C SER A 192 -6.12 4.21 -28.43
N SER A 193 -5.74 4.71 -27.26
CA SER A 193 -4.69 4.19 -26.40
C SER A 193 -5.10 2.89 -25.71
N GLN A 194 -6.37 2.78 -25.31
CA GLN A 194 -6.96 1.53 -24.83
C GLN A 194 -6.83 0.40 -25.86
N ARG A 195 -6.99 0.68 -27.16
CA ARG A 195 -6.78 -0.31 -28.25
C ARG A 195 -5.32 -0.77 -28.39
N LEU A 196 -4.36 0.10 -28.12
CA LEU A 196 -2.94 -0.21 -28.21
C LEU A 196 -2.50 -1.04 -26.99
N ILE A 197 -2.95 -0.65 -25.80
CA ILE A 197 -2.79 -1.42 -24.56
C ILE A 197 -3.48 -2.77 -24.70
N SER A 198 -4.72 -2.83 -25.21
CA SER A 198 -5.47 -4.08 -25.35
C SER A 198 -4.81 -5.03 -26.36
N ARG A 199 -4.22 -4.51 -27.45
CA ARG A 199 -3.43 -5.32 -28.39
C ARG A 199 -2.15 -5.86 -27.76
N PHE A 200 -1.43 -5.04 -27.00
CA PHE A 200 -0.24 -5.49 -26.27
C PHE A 200 -0.62 -6.54 -25.22
N TYR A 201 -1.71 -6.32 -24.48
CA TYR A 201 -2.29 -7.25 -23.53
C TYR A 201 -2.69 -8.58 -24.19
N ALA A 202 -3.42 -8.53 -25.30
CA ALA A 202 -3.81 -9.73 -26.05
C ALA A 202 -2.57 -10.48 -26.56
N HIS A 203 -1.51 -9.77 -26.96
CA HIS A 203 -0.29 -10.38 -27.47
C HIS A 203 0.49 -11.14 -26.39
N ILE A 204 0.49 -10.66 -25.14
CA ILE A 204 1.15 -11.34 -24.01
C ILE A 204 0.24 -12.31 -23.26
N ASN A 205 -0.98 -12.59 -23.77
CA ASN A 205 -2.03 -13.29 -23.02
C ASN A 205 -2.26 -12.67 -21.63
N GLY A 206 -2.24 -11.34 -21.56
CA GLY A 206 -2.43 -10.58 -20.33
C GLY A 206 -3.73 -10.96 -19.64
N ASP A 207 -4.81 -11.16 -20.38
CA ASP A 207 -6.10 -11.60 -19.83
C ASP A 207 -5.98 -12.93 -19.10
N ALA A 208 -5.26 -13.92 -19.65
CA ALA A 208 -5.03 -15.19 -18.98
C ALA A 208 -4.18 -15.04 -17.70
N ILE A 209 -3.20 -14.14 -17.70
CA ILE A 209 -2.36 -13.84 -16.52
C ILE A 209 -3.20 -13.17 -15.43
N PHE A 210 -4.01 -12.17 -15.78
CA PHE A 210 -4.89 -11.49 -14.82
C PHE A 210 -5.98 -12.43 -14.32
N ASN A 211 -6.58 -13.24 -15.18
CA ASN A 211 -7.57 -14.24 -14.81
C ASN A 211 -6.98 -15.30 -13.89
N PHE A 212 -5.71 -15.68 -14.08
CA PHE A 212 -4.99 -16.55 -13.14
C PHE A 212 -4.75 -15.86 -11.80
N ILE A 213 -4.16 -14.65 -11.80
CA ILE A 213 -3.78 -13.92 -10.57
C ILE A 213 -5.03 -13.60 -9.73
N PHE A 214 -6.06 -13.05 -10.35
CA PHE A 214 -7.28 -12.61 -9.66
C PHE A 214 -8.35 -13.71 -9.57
N SER A 215 -8.16 -14.84 -10.24
CA SER A 215 -9.10 -15.98 -10.27
C SER A 215 -10.45 -15.65 -10.92
N ILE A 216 -10.48 -14.69 -11.86
CA ILE A 216 -11.69 -14.09 -12.46
C ILE A 216 -12.54 -15.11 -13.23
N ASP A 217 -11.92 -16.05 -13.95
CA ASP A 217 -12.63 -17.05 -14.79
C ASP A 217 -13.16 -18.26 -14.00
N SER A 218 -12.88 -18.33 -12.70
CA SER A 218 -13.32 -19.47 -11.91
C SER A 218 -14.78 -19.29 -11.46
N LYS A 219 -15.56 -20.39 -11.48
CA LYS A 219 -16.95 -20.39 -10.99
C LYS A 219 -17.05 -19.92 -9.53
N VAL A 220 -15.99 -20.10 -8.75
CA VAL A 220 -15.85 -19.63 -7.38
C VAL A 220 -14.44 -19.03 -7.21
N PRO A 221 -14.27 -17.70 -7.35
CA PRO A 221 -12.96 -17.05 -7.26
C PRO A 221 -12.34 -17.27 -5.89
N ARG A 222 -11.05 -17.62 -5.87
CA ARG A 222 -10.27 -17.79 -4.64
C ARG A 222 -9.02 -16.92 -4.67
N PRO A 223 -8.61 -16.33 -3.52
CA PRO A 223 -7.51 -15.36 -3.48
C PRO A 223 -6.12 -16.00 -3.47
N TYR A 224 -5.99 -17.33 -3.56
CA TYR A 224 -4.70 -18.01 -3.36
C TYR A 224 -3.64 -17.62 -4.40
N ALA A 225 -4.04 -17.47 -5.66
CA ALA A 225 -3.14 -17.05 -6.73
C ALA A 225 -2.64 -15.62 -6.49
N LEU A 226 -3.54 -14.70 -6.11
CA LEU A 226 -3.21 -13.33 -5.73
C LEU A 226 -2.23 -13.30 -4.55
N ILE A 227 -2.50 -14.07 -3.48
CA ILE A 227 -1.62 -14.18 -2.32
C ILE A 227 -0.22 -14.66 -2.75
N GLY A 228 -0.15 -15.76 -3.50
CA GLY A 228 1.12 -16.32 -3.97
C GLY A 228 1.92 -15.32 -4.81
N PHE A 229 1.25 -14.65 -5.75
CA PHE A 229 1.85 -13.63 -6.61
C PHE A 229 2.39 -12.44 -5.81
N MET A 230 1.60 -11.92 -4.86
CA MET A 230 2.00 -10.79 -4.01
C MET A 230 3.15 -11.15 -3.06
N VAL A 231 3.23 -12.38 -2.56
CA VAL A 231 4.38 -12.86 -1.77
C VAL A 231 5.65 -12.86 -2.63
N ILE A 232 5.58 -13.38 -3.86
CA ILE A 232 6.73 -13.38 -4.78
C ILE A 232 7.20 -11.95 -5.06
N LEU A 233 6.26 -11.04 -5.39
CA LEU A 233 6.59 -9.63 -5.63
C LEU A 233 7.18 -8.95 -4.39
N THR A 234 6.69 -9.27 -3.19
CA THR A 234 7.24 -8.76 -1.92
C THR A 234 8.69 -9.21 -1.73
N ILE A 235 9.00 -10.47 -2.02
CA ILE A 235 10.36 -11.01 -1.94
C ILE A 235 11.27 -10.27 -2.93
N ILE A 236 10.85 -10.12 -4.18
CA ILE A 236 11.60 -9.41 -5.22
C ILE A 236 11.85 -7.95 -4.78
N ALA A 237 10.81 -7.24 -4.34
CA ALA A 237 10.92 -5.86 -3.88
C ALA A 237 11.86 -5.74 -2.66
N ALA A 238 11.82 -6.69 -1.73
CA ALA A 238 12.72 -6.74 -0.57
C ALA A 238 14.19 -6.99 -0.96
N LEU A 239 14.43 -7.82 -1.98
CA LEU A 239 15.77 -8.06 -2.53
C LEU A 239 16.33 -6.79 -3.18
N PHE A 240 15.55 -6.10 -4.02
CA PHE A 240 15.95 -4.78 -4.55
C PHE A 240 16.21 -3.77 -3.44
N ASN A 241 15.36 -3.75 -2.40
CA ASN A 241 15.56 -2.91 -1.23
C ASN A 241 16.92 -3.17 -0.55
N LEU A 242 17.32 -4.43 -0.43
CA LEU A 242 18.61 -4.83 0.15
C LEU A 242 19.77 -4.34 -0.73
N LEU A 243 19.66 -4.51 -2.05
CA LEU A 243 20.66 -4.03 -3.01
C LEU A 243 20.85 -2.52 -2.86
N PHE A 244 19.77 -1.74 -2.87
CA PHE A 244 19.84 -0.28 -2.70
C PHE A 244 20.35 0.14 -1.32
N THR A 245 19.99 -0.60 -0.27
CA THR A 245 20.49 -0.32 1.09
C THR A 245 22.00 -0.58 1.22
N LYS A 246 22.58 -1.44 0.36
CA LYS A 246 24.02 -1.70 0.31
C LYS A 246 24.78 -0.65 -0.47
N LEU A 247 24.17 0.13 -1.34
CA LEU A 247 24.83 1.19 -2.09
C LEU A 247 25.22 2.35 -1.16
N GLU A 248 26.31 3.04 -1.48
CA GLU A 248 26.66 4.28 -0.76
C GLU A 248 25.62 5.35 -1.04
N GLN A 249 25.04 5.89 0.03
CA GLN A 249 24.17 7.05 -0.11
C GLN A 249 25.04 8.25 -0.43
N VAL A 250 24.72 8.94 -1.53
CA VAL A 250 25.40 10.17 -1.95
C VAL A 250 25.50 11.11 -0.74
N LYS A 251 26.73 11.52 -0.41
CA LYS A 251 26.98 12.55 0.62
C LYS A 251 26.18 13.78 0.19
N ARG A 252 25.21 14.14 1.02
CA ARG A 252 24.35 15.31 0.80
C ARG A 252 25.10 16.58 1.11
#